data_AF-A0A9P1GZP2-F1
#
_entry.id   AF-A0A9P1GZP2-F1
#
_cell.length_a   1.000
_cell.length_b   1.000
_cell.length_c   1.000
_cell.angle_alpha   90.00
_cell.angle_beta   90.00
_cell.angle_gamma   90.00
#
_symmetry.space_group_name_H-M   'P 1'
#
loop_
_entity.id
_entity.type
_entity.pdbx_description
1 polymer ?
#
loop_
_entity_poly.entity_id
_entity_poly.type
_entity_poly.pdbx_seq_one_letter_code
_entity_poly.pdbx_strand_id
1 'polypeptide(L)'
;MITSRISRVLTILALLGTVPAELCLAVLRIGFKGRAHPKWTIGQNATIESIKAILHVVSTLRIVPKLTLSAGFEKERFVSVLPAPASTYKGPTDDKEIRPVAIGGTWTPRVPDTRRSAEGTSSLLVLLHFHGGAYVVGDGRDGDTGFLINTLLEHGGYTHVFTPSTDLLATLAVDFLRLFRMLYRRIYICFTT
;
A
#
# COMPACT_ATOMS: atom_id res chain seq x y z
N MET A 1 20.83 14.09 -22.85
CA MET A 1 20.72 12.64 -23.19
C MET A 1 21.82 11.78 -22.56
N ILE A 2 23.07 12.26 -22.43
CA ILE A 2 24.23 11.52 -21.89
C ILE A 2 24.14 11.25 -20.37
N THR A 3 23.60 12.18 -19.60
CA THR A 3 23.40 12.07 -18.14
C THR A 3 22.52 10.89 -17.72
N SER A 4 21.53 10.51 -18.54
CA SER A 4 20.64 9.37 -18.23
C SER A 4 21.33 8.00 -18.37
N ARG A 5 22.31 7.88 -19.28
CA ARG A 5 23.02 6.61 -19.53
C ARG A 5 24.05 6.33 -18.44
N ILE A 6 24.79 7.36 -18.00
CA ILE A 6 25.76 7.25 -16.91
C ILE A 6 25.06 6.93 -15.59
N SER A 7 23.94 7.58 -15.30
CA SER A 7 23.11 7.26 -14.13
C SER A 7 22.65 5.80 -14.14
N ARG A 8 22.15 5.28 -15.27
CA ARG A 8 21.75 3.87 -15.39
C ARG A 8 22.90 2.90 -15.20
N VAL A 9 24.08 3.19 -15.74
CA VAL A 9 25.27 2.34 -15.58
C VAL A 9 25.73 2.31 -14.13
N LEU A 10 25.76 3.45 -13.44
CA LEU A 10 26.09 3.52 -12.01
C LEU A 10 25.06 2.78 -11.14
N THR A 11 23.77 2.88 -11.45
CA THR A 11 22.73 2.10 -10.78
C THR A 11 22.90 0.60 -11.02
N ILE A 12 23.24 0.17 -12.25
CA ILE A 12 23.49 -1.24 -12.59
C ILE A 12 24.75 -1.77 -11.89
N LEU A 13 25.81 -0.97 -11.77
CA LEU A 13 27.01 -1.36 -11.03
C LEU A 13 26.76 -1.45 -9.52
N ALA A 14 25.99 -0.51 -8.95
CA ALA A 14 25.56 -0.57 -7.55
C ALA A 14 24.67 -1.81 -7.29
N LEU A 15 23.79 -2.16 -8.22
CA LEU A 15 22.98 -3.38 -8.21
C LEU A 15 23.84 -4.65 -8.19
N LEU A 16 24.83 -4.74 -9.08
CA LEU A 16 25.72 -5.89 -9.17
C LEU A 16 26.60 -6.08 -7.93
N GLY A 17 26.91 -5.02 -7.18
CA GLY A 17 27.71 -5.11 -5.95
C GLY A 17 26.88 -5.32 -4.69
N THR A 18 25.80 -4.56 -4.51
CA THR A 18 25.01 -4.53 -3.26
C THR A 18 24.14 -5.77 -3.08
N VAL A 19 23.52 -6.26 -4.16
CA VAL A 19 22.60 -7.41 -4.08
C VAL A 19 23.36 -8.70 -3.72
N PRO A 20 24.50 -9.05 -4.36
CA PRO A 20 25.25 -10.24 -3.97
C PRO A 20 25.89 -10.11 -2.59
N ALA A 21 26.38 -8.92 -2.22
CA ALA A 21 26.96 -8.70 -0.90
C ALA A 21 25.93 -8.89 0.22
N GLU A 22 24.72 -8.34 0.09
CA GLU A 22 23.66 -8.52 1.08
C GLU A 22 23.13 -9.95 1.10
N LEU A 23 23.06 -10.64 -0.04
CA LEU A 23 22.69 -12.04 -0.08
C LEU A 23 23.73 -12.91 0.64
N CYS A 24 25.02 -12.65 0.39
CA CYS A 24 26.12 -13.28 1.13
C CYS A 24 26.05 -12.99 2.63
N LEU A 25 25.79 -11.73 3.02
CA LEU A 25 25.62 -11.37 4.43
C LEU A 25 24.39 -12.05 5.06
N ALA A 26 23.28 -12.18 4.34
CA ALA A 26 22.10 -12.90 4.80
C ALA A 26 22.42 -14.39 5.05
N VAL A 27 23.11 -15.05 4.11
CA VAL A 27 23.57 -16.44 4.27
C VAL A 27 24.51 -16.59 5.46
N LEU A 28 25.47 -15.67 5.62
CA LEU A 28 26.37 -15.66 6.77
C LEU A 28 25.61 -15.41 8.08
N ARG A 29 24.58 -14.56 8.09
CA ARG A 29 23.75 -14.32 9.28
C ARG A 29 22.94 -15.56 9.67
N ILE A 30 22.42 -16.29 8.69
CA ILE A 30 21.69 -17.54 8.90
C ILE A 30 22.61 -18.64 9.45
N GLY A 31 23.85 -18.74 8.93
CA GLY A 31 24.80 -19.78 9.32
C GLY A 31 25.60 -19.50 10.59
N PHE A 32 26.01 -18.25 10.82
CA PHE A 32 27.02 -17.90 11.84
C PHE A 32 26.52 -17.04 13.00
N LYS A 33 25.49 -16.19 12.82
CA LYS A 33 25.09 -15.23 13.88
C LYS A 33 24.10 -15.79 14.91
N GLY A 34 23.77 -17.08 14.83
CA GLY A 34 22.71 -17.64 15.63
C GLY A 34 21.35 -17.02 15.27
N ARG A 35 20.29 -17.59 15.83
CA ARG A 35 18.92 -17.13 15.55
C ARG A 35 18.69 -15.77 16.19
N ALA A 36 18.04 -14.84 15.47
CA ALA A 36 17.69 -13.52 15.99
C ALA A 36 16.86 -13.62 17.29
N HIS A 37 16.07 -14.68 17.42
CA HIS A 37 15.41 -15.06 18.66
C HIS A 37 15.66 -16.55 18.98
N PRO A 38 16.01 -16.92 20.22
CA PRO A 38 16.38 -18.29 20.58
C PRO A 38 15.31 -19.35 20.28
N LYS A 39 14.03 -18.96 20.32
CA LYS A 39 12.88 -19.85 20.06
C LYS A 39 12.51 -19.99 18.57
N TRP A 40 13.11 -19.20 17.67
CA TRP A 40 12.75 -19.27 16.26
C TRP A 40 13.28 -20.56 15.61
N THR A 41 12.57 -21.07 14.62
CA THR A 41 13.10 -22.13 13.79
C THR A 41 14.14 -21.55 12.82
N ILE A 42 15.00 -22.42 12.26
CA ILE A 42 15.97 -22.01 11.24
C ILE A 42 15.24 -21.40 10.03
N GLY A 43 14.09 -21.97 9.65
CA GLY A 43 13.25 -21.44 8.57
C GLY A 43 12.76 -20.02 8.86
N GLN A 44 12.22 -19.74 10.04
CA GLN A 44 11.79 -18.39 10.42
C GLN A 44 12.94 -17.38 10.38
N ASN A 45 14.11 -17.77 10.88
CA ASN A 45 15.29 -16.90 10.85
C ASN A 45 15.75 -16.62 9.40
N ALA A 46 15.77 -17.66 8.55
CA ALA A 46 16.09 -17.52 7.15
C ALA A 46 15.11 -16.60 6.41
N THR A 47 13.80 -16.79 6.61
CA THR A 47 12.75 -15.94 6.02
C THR A 47 12.94 -14.47 6.40
N ILE A 48 13.18 -14.16 7.68
CA ILE A 48 13.33 -12.78 8.13
C ILE A 48 14.59 -12.13 7.54
N GLU A 49 15.72 -12.85 7.50
CA GLU A 49 16.95 -12.32 6.89
C GLU A 49 16.80 -12.12 5.38
N SER A 50 16.08 -13.01 4.69
CA SER A 50 15.72 -12.81 3.28
C SER A 50 14.83 -11.59 3.07
N ILE A 51 13.80 -11.40 3.88
CA ILE A 51 12.91 -10.22 3.80
C ILE A 51 13.71 -8.93 4.01
N LYS A 52 14.60 -8.89 5.02
CA LYS A 52 15.47 -7.73 5.27
C LYS A 52 16.35 -7.40 4.08
N ALA A 53 16.99 -8.41 3.48
CA ALA A 53 17.83 -8.22 2.30
C ALA A 53 17.04 -7.66 1.12
N ILE A 54 15.85 -8.22 0.85
CA ILE A 54 14.95 -7.73 -0.21
C ILE A 54 14.53 -6.28 0.06
N LEU A 55 14.08 -5.97 1.27
CA LEU A 55 13.68 -4.60 1.64
C LEU A 55 14.84 -3.62 1.50
N HIS A 56 16.05 -4.01 1.91
CA HIS A 56 17.24 -3.17 1.78
C HIS A 56 17.56 -2.89 0.30
N VAL A 57 17.50 -3.91 -0.56
CA VAL A 57 17.71 -3.77 -2.00
C VAL A 57 16.65 -2.86 -2.61
N VAL A 58 15.37 -3.14 -2.38
CA VAL A 58 14.25 -2.32 -2.89
C VAL A 58 14.37 -0.86 -2.45
N SER A 59 14.72 -0.63 -1.19
CA SER A 59 14.90 0.72 -0.62
C SER A 59 16.10 1.45 -1.22
N THR A 60 17.25 0.77 -1.36
CA THR A 60 18.48 1.34 -1.92
C THR A 60 18.29 1.74 -3.39
N LEU A 61 17.58 0.91 -4.13
CA LEU A 61 17.29 1.14 -5.55
C LEU A 61 16.14 2.10 -5.79
N ARG A 62 15.41 2.48 -4.73
CA ARG A 62 14.20 3.31 -4.81
C ARG A 62 13.23 2.78 -5.86
N ILE A 63 13.03 1.46 -5.86
CA ILE A 63 12.06 0.85 -6.77
C ILE A 63 10.68 1.27 -6.30
N VAL A 64 10.10 2.23 -7.01
CA VAL A 64 8.71 2.65 -6.83
C VAL A 64 7.90 2.02 -7.96
N PRO A 65 7.08 1.00 -7.68
CA PRO A 65 6.19 0.45 -8.70
C PRO A 65 5.19 1.53 -9.11
N LYS A 66 4.97 1.68 -10.41
CA LYS A 66 3.90 2.55 -10.92
C LYS A 66 2.57 1.83 -10.72
N LEU A 67 1.66 2.44 -9.98
CA LEU A 67 0.32 1.90 -9.83
C LEU A 67 -0.49 2.15 -11.10
N THR A 68 -1.24 1.13 -11.50
CA THR A 68 -2.15 1.22 -12.64
C THR A 68 -3.57 1.53 -12.14
N LEU A 69 -4.25 2.44 -12.84
CA LEU A 69 -5.67 2.72 -12.66
C LEU A 69 -6.57 1.74 -13.44
N SER A 70 -6.00 0.72 -14.09
CA SER A 70 -6.78 -0.33 -14.73
C SER A 70 -7.38 -1.27 -13.70
N ALA A 71 -8.64 -1.67 -13.90
CA ALA A 71 -9.35 -2.53 -12.96
C ALA A 71 -8.69 -3.91 -12.75
N GLY A 72 -8.01 -4.45 -13.77
CA GLY A 72 -7.28 -5.72 -13.64
C GLY A 72 -8.20 -6.89 -13.24
N PHE A 73 -7.75 -7.69 -12.29
CA PHE A 73 -8.47 -8.88 -11.80
C PHE A 73 -9.66 -8.52 -10.91
N GLU A 74 -9.63 -7.33 -10.31
CA GLU A 74 -10.64 -6.83 -9.38
C GLU A 74 -11.92 -6.35 -10.10
N LYS A 75 -11.82 -6.06 -11.40
CA LYS A 75 -12.96 -5.70 -12.27
C LYS A 75 -13.80 -4.57 -11.65
N GLU A 76 -15.10 -4.80 -11.48
CA GLU A 76 -16.07 -3.82 -10.95
C GLU A 76 -15.79 -3.39 -9.51
N ARG A 77 -14.97 -4.13 -8.76
CA ARG A 77 -14.58 -3.77 -7.40
C ARG A 77 -13.53 -2.66 -7.36
N PHE A 78 -12.72 -2.55 -8.42
CA PHE A 78 -11.70 -1.54 -8.51
C PHE A 78 -12.28 -0.26 -9.11
N VAL A 79 -12.19 0.82 -8.34
CA VAL A 79 -12.76 2.12 -8.72
C VAL A 79 -11.66 3.18 -8.75
N SER A 80 -11.80 4.13 -9.67
CA SER A 80 -10.97 5.34 -9.69
C SER A 80 -11.64 6.41 -8.84
N VAL A 81 -10.91 6.96 -7.88
CA VAL A 81 -11.35 8.05 -7.04
C VAL A 81 -10.68 9.34 -7.51
N LEU A 82 -11.50 10.28 -7.97
CA LEU A 82 -11.05 11.57 -8.43
C LEU A 82 -10.62 12.45 -7.25
N PRO A 83 -9.63 13.34 -7.46
CA PRO A 83 -9.22 14.29 -6.43
C PRO A 83 -10.38 15.22 -6.06
N ALA A 84 -10.42 15.62 -4.80
CA ALA A 84 -11.37 16.62 -4.32
C ALA A 84 -11.17 17.97 -5.04
N PRO A 85 -12.17 18.88 -5.03
CA PRO A 85 -12.01 20.22 -5.55
C PRO A 85 -10.83 20.95 -4.89
N ALA A 86 -10.12 21.78 -5.66
CA ALA A 86 -8.91 22.50 -5.22
C ALA A 86 -9.13 23.30 -3.92
N SER A 87 -10.33 23.85 -3.72
CA SER A 87 -10.73 24.59 -2.51
C SER A 87 -10.73 23.77 -1.22
N THR A 88 -10.66 22.45 -1.31
CA THR A 88 -10.62 21.52 -0.17
C THR A 88 -9.23 21.48 0.47
N TYR A 89 -8.18 21.64 -0.36
CA TYR A 89 -6.79 21.59 0.07
C TYR A 89 -6.38 22.94 0.66
N LYS A 90 -5.78 22.92 1.86
CA LYS A 90 -5.41 24.09 2.65
C LYS A 90 -4.16 23.81 3.46
N GLY A 91 -3.30 24.81 3.63
CA GLY A 91 -2.08 24.68 4.42
C GLY A 91 -1.09 23.73 3.74
N PRO A 92 -0.52 22.74 4.44
CA PRO A 92 0.46 21.81 3.85
C PRO A 92 -0.07 21.00 2.67
N THR A 93 -1.40 20.96 2.49
CA THR A 93 -2.04 20.24 1.40
C THR A 93 -2.25 21.09 0.15
N ASP A 94 -2.09 22.41 0.24
CA ASP A 94 -2.15 23.33 -0.90
C ASP A 94 -0.73 23.69 -1.37
N ASP A 95 -0.11 22.73 -2.05
CA ASP A 95 1.21 22.87 -2.63
C ASP A 95 1.12 23.14 -4.15
N LYS A 96 2.04 23.96 -4.69
CA LYS A 96 2.06 24.32 -6.11
C LYS A 96 2.59 23.20 -7.01
N GLU A 97 3.52 22.40 -6.50
CA GLU A 97 4.19 21.31 -7.23
C GLU A 97 3.52 19.97 -6.95
N ILE A 98 3.06 19.74 -5.72
CA ILE A 98 2.42 18.49 -5.30
C ILE A 98 0.90 18.65 -5.38
N ARG A 99 0.32 18.15 -6.47
CA ARG A 99 -1.13 18.17 -6.69
C ARG A 99 -1.74 16.78 -6.56
N PRO A 100 -2.95 16.68 -5.98
CA PRO A 100 -3.66 15.43 -5.84
C PRO A 100 -4.05 14.91 -7.22
N VAL A 101 -3.82 13.61 -7.44
CA VAL A 101 -4.16 12.91 -8.67
C VAL A 101 -5.26 11.90 -8.42
N ALA A 102 -5.88 11.40 -9.50
CA ALA A 102 -6.82 10.29 -9.38
C ALA A 102 -6.09 9.04 -8.86
N ILE A 103 -6.66 8.39 -7.85
CA ILE A 103 -6.12 7.17 -7.27
C ILE A 103 -7.05 5.99 -7.53
N GLY A 104 -6.49 4.78 -7.57
CA GLY A 104 -7.28 3.56 -7.60
C GLY A 104 -7.67 3.11 -6.21
N GLY A 105 -8.61 2.19 -6.11
CA GLY A 105 -8.84 1.44 -4.88
C GLY A 105 -9.86 0.34 -5.05
N THR A 106 -9.77 -0.66 -4.19
CA THR A 106 -10.58 -1.88 -4.30
C THR A 106 -11.62 -1.91 -3.20
N TRP A 107 -12.86 -2.21 -3.56
CA TRP A 107 -13.93 -2.54 -2.64
C TRP A 107 -14.02 -4.04 -2.42
N THR A 108 -14.12 -4.47 -1.17
CA THR A 108 -14.33 -5.88 -0.83
C THR A 108 -15.52 -6.01 0.13
N PRO A 109 -16.47 -6.94 -0.12
CA PRO A 109 -16.49 -7.88 -1.24
C PRO A 109 -16.97 -7.27 -2.57
N ARG A 110 -17.64 -6.11 -2.55
CA ARG A 110 -18.15 -5.40 -3.74
C ARG A 110 -18.35 -3.92 -3.43
N VAL A 111 -18.61 -3.11 -4.45
CA VAL A 111 -19.00 -1.71 -4.23
C VAL A 111 -20.34 -1.68 -3.47
N PRO A 112 -20.45 -0.93 -2.36
CA PRO A 112 -21.68 -0.89 -1.56
C PRO A 112 -22.82 -0.18 -2.32
N ASP A 113 -24.05 -0.69 -2.17
CA ASP A 113 -25.25 -0.06 -2.70
C ASP A 113 -25.65 1.12 -1.79
N THR A 114 -25.23 2.33 -2.17
CA THR A 114 -25.45 3.55 -1.41
C THR A 114 -26.91 4.01 -1.40
N ARG A 115 -27.74 3.57 -2.36
CA ARG A 115 -29.17 3.92 -2.42
C ARG A 115 -29.94 3.29 -1.27
N ARG A 116 -29.66 2.02 -0.96
CA ARG A 116 -30.26 1.29 0.18
C ARG A 116 -29.80 1.80 1.56
N SER A 117 -28.65 2.48 1.62
CA SER A 117 -28.10 2.99 2.88
C SER A 117 -28.68 4.36 3.27
N ALA A 118 -29.17 5.14 2.30
CA ALA A 118 -29.85 6.40 2.53
C ALA A 118 -31.25 6.22 3.15
N GLU A 119 -31.88 5.07 2.93
CA GLU A 119 -33.22 4.72 3.43
C GLU A 119 -33.22 4.20 4.88
N GLY A 120 -32.05 4.16 5.55
CA GLY A 120 -31.93 3.82 6.98
C GLY A 120 -32.09 2.33 7.30
N THR A 121 -32.27 1.48 6.29
CA THR A 121 -32.60 0.05 6.42
C THR A 121 -31.38 -0.89 6.46
N SER A 122 -30.17 -0.43 6.16
CA SER A 122 -28.96 -1.25 6.18
C SER A 122 -27.94 -0.79 7.24
N SER A 123 -27.45 -1.72 8.05
CA SER A 123 -26.31 -1.52 8.95
C SER A 123 -24.99 -1.55 8.18
N LEU A 124 -24.84 -0.64 7.21
CA LEU A 124 -23.61 -0.54 6.42
C LEU A 124 -22.46 -0.06 7.32
N LEU A 125 -21.52 -0.96 7.60
CA LEU A 125 -20.29 -0.67 8.31
C LEU A 125 -19.13 -0.75 7.33
N VAL A 126 -18.55 0.40 6.99
CA VAL A 126 -17.45 0.51 6.03
C VAL A 126 -16.14 0.74 6.76
N LEU A 127 -15.14 -0.09 6.47
CA LEU A 127 -13.77 0.14 6.89
C LEU A 127 -12.98 0.78 5.74
N LEU A 128 -12.21 1.81 6.04
CA LEU A 128 -11.18 2.34 5.15
C LEU A 128 -9.83 1.83 5.62
N HIS A 129 -9.20 0.99 4.81
CA HIS A 129 -7.91 0.39 5.13
C HIS A 129 -6.81 0.96 4.25
N PHE A 130 -5.75 1.49 4.87
CA PHE A 130 -4.53 1.86 4.17
C PHE A 130 -3.50 0.75 4.34
N HIS A 131 -2.99 0.23 3.23
CA HIS A 131 -1.93 -0.78 3.23
C HIS A 131 -0.65 -0.21 3.87
N GLY A 132 0.15 -1.10 4.46
CA GLY A 132 1.47 -0.78 4.98
C GLY A 132 2.49 -0.49 3.88
N GLY A 133 3.77 -0.43 4.23
CA GLY A 133 4.85 -0.17 3.24
C GLY A 133 5.09 1.31 2.95
N ALA A 134 4.65 2.19 3.85
CA ALA A 134 4.96 3.62 3.87
C ALA A 134 4.62 4.36 2.56
N TYR A 135 3.56 3.95 1.86
CA TYR A 135 3.13 4.51 0.56
C TYR A 135 4.13 4.28 -0.60
N VAL A 136 5.13 3.41 -0.39
CA VAL A 136 6.17 3.08 -1.39
C VAL A 136 6.02 1.64 -1.89
N VAL A 137 5.62 0.73 -0.99
CA VAL A 137 5.53 -0.70 -1.26
C VAL A 137 4.12 -1.20 -1.01
N GLY A 138 3.65 -2.03 -1.94
CA GLY A 138 2.31 -2.61 -1.92
C GLY A 138 1.26 -1.70 -2.55
N ASP A 139 0.06 -2.25 -2.72
CA ASP A 139 -1.12 -1.54 -3.18
C ASP A 139 -2.42 -2.00 -2.50
N GLY A 140 -3.53 -1.34 -2.82
CA GLY A 140 -4.85 -1.67 -2.27
C GLY A 140 -5.57 -2.83 -2.96
N ARG A 141 -4.86 -3.72 -3.67
CA ARG A 141 -5.46 -4.87 -4.35
C ARG A 141 -5.48 -6.11 -3.47
N ASP A 142 -6.20 -7.13 -3.93
CA ASP A 142 -6.38 -8.39 -3.21
C ASP A 142 -5.05 -9.14 -3.03
N GLY A 143 -4.10 -8.97 -3.97
CA GLY A 143 -2.78 -9.61 -3.87
C GLY A 143 -2.02 -9.22 -2.61
N ASP A 144 -2.12 -7.95 -2.20
CA ASP A 144 -1.40 -7.42 -1.04
C ASP A 144 -2.27 -7.37 0.22
N THR A 145 -3.56 -7.04 0.09
CA THR A 145 -4.43 -6.80 1.24
C THR A 145 -5.52 -7.84 1.43
N GLY A 146 -5.78 -8.71 0.44
CA GLY A 146 -6.96 -9.58 0.42
C GLY A 146 -7.11 -10.48 1.65
N PHE A 147 -6.02 -11.11 2.10
CA PHE A 147 -6.04 -11.95 3.30
C PHE A 147 -6.47 -11.18 4.56
N LEU A 148 -5.87 -10.01 4.78
CA LEU A 148 -6.20 -9.15 5.91
C LEU A 148 -7.64 -8.64 5.82
N ILE A 149 -8.05 -8.19 4.63
CA ILE A 149 -9.40 -7.68 4.41
C ILE A 149 -10.46 -8.76 4.66
N ASN A 150 -10.24 -9.98 4.17
CA ASN A 150 -11.15 -11.09 4.42
C ASN A 150 -11.24 -11.41 5.93
N THR A 151 -10.11 -11.41 6.64
CA THR A 151 -10.08 -11.59 8.10
C THR A 151 -10.89 -10.49 8.82
N LEU A 152 -10.77 -9.24 8.38
CA LEU A 152 -11.50 -8.10 8.95
C LEU A 152 -13.00 -8.16 8.67
N LEU A 153 -13.40 -8.65 7.49
CA LEU A 153 -14.81 -8.86 7.15
C LEU A 153 -15.40 -10.02 7.97
N GLU A 154 -14.67 -11.11 8.14
CA GLU A 154 -15.12 -12.30 8.86
C GLU A 154 -15.22 -12.07 10.38
N HIS A 155 -14.26 -11.35 10.96
CA HIS A 155 -14.14 -11.25 12.42
C HIS A 155 -14.33 -9.83 12.97
N GLY A 156 -14.22 -8.79 12.15
CA GLY A 156 -14.28 -7.39 12.59
C GLY A 156 -15.68 -6.78 12.60
N GLY A 157 -16.71 -7.50 12.12
CA GLY A 157 -18.08 -7.00 12.04
C GLY A 157 -18.29 -5.93 10.94
N TYR A 158 -17.32 -5.74 10.05
CA TYR A 158 -17.42 -4.84 8.91
C TYR A 158 -18.20 -5.49 7.78
N THR A 159 -19.03 -4.72 7.09
CA THR A 159 -19.78 -5.20 5.93
C THR A 159 -18.99 -5.05 4.64
N HIS A 160 -18.15 -4.00 4.58
CA HIS A 160 -17.37 -3.64 3.40
C HIS A 160 -16.05 -3.03 3.85
N VAL A 161 -15.01 -3.25 3.05
CA VAL A 161 -13.73 -2.55 3.19
C VAL A 161 -13.38 -1.89 1.87
N PHE A 162 -12.92 -0.64 1.96
CA PHE A 162 -12.27 0.04 0.85
C PHE A 162 -10.77 0.14 1.12
N THR A 163 -9.97 -0.28 0.15
CA THR A 163 -8.51 -0.22 0.23
C THR A 163 -7.98 0.64 -0.93
N PRO A 164 -7.54 1.89 -0.67
CA PRO A 164 -6.95 2.74 -1.69
C PRO A 164 -5.58 2.19 -2.14
N SER A 165 -5.30 2.28 -3.44
CA SER A 165 -3.97 2.09 -4.01
C SER A 165 -3.31 3.46 -4.11
N THR A 166 -2.47 3.81 -3.13
CA THR A 166 -1.78 5.10 -3.07
C THR A 166 -0.31 4.93 -3.35
N ASP A 167 0.18 5.63 -4.37
CA ASP A 167 1.59 5.85 -4.65
C ASP A 167 2.09 7.09 -3.87
N LEU A 168 3.39 7.11 -3.55
CA LEU A 168 4.08 8.18 -2.81
C LEU A 168 3.76 9.60 -3.33
N LEU A 169 3.49 9.74 -4.62
CA LEU A 169 3.14 11.00 -5.29
C LEU A 169 1.71 11.49 -4.98
N ALA A 170 0.82 10.60 -4.56
CA ALA A 170 -0.59 10.90 -4.29
C ALA A 170 -0.87 11.28 -2.82
N THR A 171 0.16 11.61 -2.05
CA THR A 171 0.05 11.80 -0.60
C THR A 171 -0.75 13.05 -0.26
N LEU A 172 -2.07 12.87 -0.12
CA LEU A 172 -2.91 13.48 0.92
C LEU A 172 -4.05 12.51 1.28
N ALA A 173 -3.70 11.39 1.91
CA ALA A 173 -4.66 10.47 2.54
C ALA A 173 -5.66 11.17 3.47
N VAL A 174 -5.30 12.37 3.97
CA VAL A 174 -6.12 13.21 4.85
C VAL A 174 -7.39 13.76 4.18
N ASP A 175 -7.37 14.03 2.87
CA ASP A 175 -8.51 14.64 2.18
C ASP A 175 -9.50 13.59 1.63
N PHE A 176 -9.00 12.39 1.32
CA PHE A 176 -9.83 11.22 1.04
C PHE A 176 -10.81 10.94 2.20
N LEU A 177 -10.35 11.13 3.44
CA LEU A 177 -11.14 10.95 4.66
C LEU A 177 -12.35 11.89 4.75
N ARG A 178 -12.25 13.12 4.22
CA ARG A 178 -13.36 14.09 4.24
C ARG A 178 -14.45 13.72 3.23
N LEU A 179 -14.06 13.30 2.03
CA LEU A 179 -14.98 12.81 0.99
C LEU A 179 -15.70 11.54 1.43
N PHE A 180 -14.99 10.58 2.00
CA PHE A 180 -15.60 9.33 2.47
C PHE A 180 -16.56 9.55 3.63
N ARG A 181 -16.23 10.41 4.61
CA ARG A 181 -17.13 10.77 5.72
C ARG A 181 -18.43 11.45 5.27
N MET A 182 -18.43 12.16 4.13
CA MET A 182 -19.65 12.73 3.57
C MET A 182 -20.56 11.68 2.94
N LEU A 183 -20.01 10.59 2.41
CA LEU A 183 -20.76 9.53 1.74
C LEU A 183 -21.24 8.42 2.69
N TYR A 184 -20.54 8.18 3.80
CA TYR A 184 -20.85 7.08 4.72
C TYR A 184 -20.90 7.52 6.19
N ARG A 185 -22.03 7.23 6.86
CA ARG A 185 -22.31 7.66 8.25
C ARG A 185 -21.44 6.98 9.32
N ARG A 186 -20.83 5.82 9.04
CA ARG A 186 -19.95 5.09 9.97
C ARG A 186 -18.74 4.52 9.23
N ILE A 187 -17.60 5.21 9.36
CA ILE A 187 -16.32 4.79 8.79
C ILE A 187 -15.30 4.60 9.90
N TYR A 188 -14.62 3.46 9.86
CA TYR A 188 -13.46 3.15 10.70
C TYR A 188 -12.21 3.23 9.85
N ILE A 189 -11.09 3.64 10.43
CA ILE A 189 -9.80 3.76 9.73
C ILE A 189 -8.83 2.79 10.37
N CYS A 190 -8.19 1.96 9.55
CA CYS A 190 -7.17 1.02 10.00
C CYS A 190 -5.90 1.16 9.16
N PHE A 191 -4.77 1.31 9.83
CA PHE A 191 -3.43 1.30 9.23
C PHE A 191 -2.73 0.00 9.62
N THR A 192 -2.11 -0.68 8.67
CA THR A 192 -1.13 -1.72 8.97
C THR A 192 0.27 -1.14 8.90
N THR A 193 1.02 -1.27 9.98
CA THR A 193 2.46 -0.95 10.06
C THR A 193 3.28 -2.20 9.83
#